data_AF-A0A4Y9N991-F1
#
_entry.id   AF-A0A4Y9N991-F1
#
_cell.length_a   1.000
_cell.length_b   1.000
_cell.length_c   1.000
_cell.angle_alpha   90.00
_cell.angle_beta   90.00
_cell.angle_gamma   90.00
#
_symmetry.space_group_name_H-M   'P 1'
#
loop_
_entity.id
_entity.type
_entity.pdbx_description
1 polymer ?
#
loop_
_entity_poly.entity_id
_entity_poly.type
_entity_poly.pdbx_seq_one_letter_code
_entity_poly.pdbx_strand_id
1 'polypeptide(L)'
;MHPAAEDPQTRSALTGYQAGALRWLAGGLIAVVLGVLLAAAAVAIAEDSGRRLPLAGLLVVVLVFVGSVAAVAGAGALARYHRWQRALRTVPWQTGMLRIAGPAVLAFEPEGYDELDPTADPVRLRLTSTAVWRTRAVQQLHDAVVRAAPVGPREWVLTADGVPTVYGARAVRRH
;
A
#
# COMPACT_ATOMS: atom_id res chain seq x y z
N MET A 1 -17.13 -15.69 15.59
CA MET A 1 -16.34 -15.08 14.50
C MET A 1 -14.94 -14.78 15.04
N HIS A 2 -13.89 -15.36 14.45
CA HIS A 2 -12.51 -15.12 14.90
C HIS A 2 -12.01 -13.75 14.41
N PRO A 3 -11.28 -12.98 15.23
CA PRO A 3 -10.71 -11.70 14.84
C PRO A 3 -9.83 -11.84 13.59
N ALA A 4 -9.97 -10.91 12.63
CA ALA A 4 -9.23 -10.92 11.38
C ALA A 4 -7.69 -10.90 11.56
N ALA A 5 -7.22 -10.33 12.66
CA ALA A 5 -5.81 -10.26 13.01
C ALA A 5 -5.20 -11.60 13.49
N GLU A 6 -6.02 -12.58 13.88
CA GLU A 6 -5.54 -13.88 14.38
C GLU A 6 -5.20 -14.86 13.26
N ASP A 7 -5.68 -14.61 12.04
CA ASP A 7 -5.35 -15.40 10.86
C ASP A 7 -3.83 -15.31 10.54
N PRO A 8 -3.09 -16.45 10.52
CA PRO A 8 -1.67 -16.49 10.21
C PRO A 8 -1.32 -15.87 8.85
N GLN A 9 -2.21 -16.03 7.86
CA GLN A 9 -1.99 -15.50 6.52
C GLN A 9 -2.14 -13.98 6.48
N THR A 10 -3.10 -13.44 7.24
CA THR A 10 -3.24 -11.99 7.43
C THR A 10 -2.00 -11.40 8.11
N ARG A 11 -1.44 -12.07 9.13
CA ARG A 11 -0.22 -11.63 9.81
C ARG A 11 1.00 -11.65 8.90
N SER A 12 1.19 -12.69 8.07
CA SER A 12 2.33 -12.76 7.15
C SER A 12 2.26 -11.66 6.07
N ALA A 13 1.08 -11.44 5.50
CA ALA A 13 0.85 -10.42 4.48
C ALA A 13 1.05 -8.98 5.04
N LEU A 14 0.60 -8.73 6.28
CA LEU A 14 0.82 -7.46 6.98
C LEU A 14 2.31 -7.24 7.30
N THR A 15 3.03 -8.30 7.69
CA THR A 15 4.49 -8.24 7.92
C THR A 15 5.24 -7.89 6.64
N GLY A 16 4.88 -8.49 5.50
CA GLY A 16 5.46 -8.16 4.21
C GLY A 16 5.24 -6.69 3.80
N TYR A 17 4.04 -6.16 4.06
CA TYR A 17 3.73 -4.74 3.83
C TYR A 17 4.57 -3.82 4.72
N GLN A 18 4.71 -4.15 6.02
CA GLN A 18 5.52 -3.39 6.97
C GLN A 18 7.00 -3.39 6.58
N ALA A 19 7.56 -4.55 6.22
CA ALA A 19 8.95 -4.66 5.80
C ALA A 19 9.23 -3.80 4.55
N GLY A 20 8.31 -3.81 3.58
CA GLY A 20 8.39 -2.93 2.41
C GLY A 20 8.37 -1.45 2.79
N ALA A 21 7.46 -1.04 3.68
CA ALA A 21 7.34 0.34 4.14
C ALA A 21 8.58 0.82 4.90
N LEU A 22 9.13 -0.01 5.79
CA LEU A 22 10.38 0.25 6.50
C LEU A 22 11.56 0.40 5.56
N ARG A 23 11.65 -0.46 4.53
CA ARG A 23 12.73 -0.39 3.53
C ARG A 23 12.72 0.94 2.77
N TRP A 24 11.54 1.41 2.36
CA TRP A 24 11.39 2.72 1.72
C TRP A 24 11.74 3.87 2.66
N LEU A 25 11.30 3.79 3.93
CA LEU A 25 11.61 4.80 4.93
C LEU A 25 13.11 4.88 5.22
N ALA A 26 13.71 3.75 5.62
CA ALA A 26 15.12 3.68 5.98
C ALA A 26 16.03 4.00 4.78
N GLY A 27 15.73 3.43 3.61
CA GLY A 27 16.48 3.73 2.39
C GLY A 27 16.39 5.20 1.99
N GLY A 28 15.21 5.82 2.13
CA GLY A 28 15.00 7.24 1.90
C GLY A 28 15.81 8.12 2.85
N LEU A 29 15.79 7.80 4.15
CA LEU A 29 16.57 8.53 5.16
C LEU A 29 18.08 8.40 4.94
N ILE A 30 18.57 7.19 4.64
CA ILE A 30 19.99 6.95 4.33
C ILE A 30 20.41 7.78 3.11
N ALA A 31 19.61 7.81 2.05
CA ALA A 31 19.88 8.63 0.88
C ALA A 31 20.01 10.11 1.24
N VAL A 32 19.08 10.67 2.03
CA VAL A 32 19.17 12.08 2.48
C VAL A 32 20.45 12.33 3.26
N VAL A 33 20.80 11.46 4.21
CA VAL A 33 22.04 11.58 4.99
C VAL A 33 23.26 11.56 4.08
N LEU A 34 23.34 10.63 3.13
CA LEU A 34 24.42 10.57 2.15
C LEU A 34 24.49 11.82 1.27
N GLY A 35 23.34 12.41 0.91
CA GLY A 35 23.27 13.68 0.18
C GLY A 35 23.84 14.85 0.97
N VAL A 36 23.52 14.93 2.25
CA VAL A 36 24.07 15.96 3.15
C VAL A 36 25.58 15.78 3.35
N LEU A 37 26.05 14.55 3.55
CA LEU A 37 27.47 14.25 3.69
C LEU A 37 28.24 14.58 2.41
N LEU A 38 27.68 14.25 1.24
CA LEU A 38 28.26 14.60 -0.05
C LEU A 38 28.32 16.13 -0.24
N ALA A 39 27.28 16.85 0.18
CA ALA A 39 27.27 18.31 0.13
C ALA A 39 28.37 18.91 1.00
N ALA A 40 28.50 18.45 2.26
CA ALA A 40 29.54 18.89 3.18
C ALA A 40 30.95 18.62 2.60
N ALA A 41 31.18 17.43 2.05
CA ALA A 41 32.44 17.08 1.42
C ALA A 41 32.73 17.95 0.19
N ALA A 42 31.73 18.20 -0.67
CA ALA A 42 31.90 19.02 -1.85
C ALA A 42 32.20 20.50 -1.50
N VAL A 43 31.59 21.02 -0.43
CA VAL A 43 31.89 22.37 0.10
C VAL A 43 33.32 22.44 0.63
N ALA A 44 33.73 21.50 1.48
CA ALA A 44 35.08 21.45 2.03
C ALA A 44 36.15 21.39 0.92
N ILE A 45 35.94 20.53 -0.10
CA ILE A 45 36.87 20.43 -1.24
C ILE A 45 36.89 21.73 -2.05
N ALA A 46 35.74 22.37 -2.27
CA ALA A 46 35.68 23.61 -3.04
C ALA A 46 36.36 24.78 -2.31
N GLU A 47 36.26 24.82 -0.97
CA GLU A 47 36.97 25.78 -0.12
C GLU A 47 38.48 25.55 -0.15
N ASP A 48 38.94 24.30 0.02
CA ASP A 48 40.37 23.97 0.05
C ASP A 48 41.07 24.10 -1.32
N SER A 49 40.37 23.77 -2.41
CA SER A 49 40.97 23.73 -3.75
C SER A 49 40.70 24.98 -4.61
N GLY A 50 39.77 25.85 -4.18
CA GLY A 50 39.27 26.98 -4.96
C GLY A 50 38.53 26.57 -6.25
N ARG A 51 38.37 25.27 -6.52
CA ARG A 51 37.72 24.74 -7.73
C ARG A 51 36.31 24.28 -7.40
N ARG A 52 35.36 24.68 -8.26
CA ARG A 52 34.00 24.16 -8.20
C ARG A 52 33.96 22.72 -8.72
N LEU A 53 33.15 21.87 -8.09
CA LEU A 53 32.84 20.53 -8.55
C LEU A 53 31.52 20.55 -9.33
N PRO A 54 31.55 20.77 -10.66
CA PRO A 54 30.34 20.66 -11.47
C PRO A 54 29.80 19.23 -11.34
N LEU A 55 28.48 19.09 -11.20
CA LEU A 55 27.74 17.83 -10.93
C LEU A 55 27.56 17.44 -9.45
N ALA A 56 28.45 17.84 -8.53
CA ALA A 56 28.28 17.47 -7.11
C ALA A 56 26.98 18.02 -6.53
N GLY A 57 26.67 19.29 -6.80
CA GLY A 57 25.40 19.91 -6.38
C GLY A 57 24.18 19.22 -6.97
N LEU A 58 24.23 18.78 -8.24
CA LEU A 58 23.12 18.06 -8.87
C LEU A 58 22.90 16.70 -8.20
N LEU A 59 23.97 15.95 -7.93
CA LEU A 59 23.89 14.67 -7.23
C LEU A 59 23.30 14.81 -5.82
N VAL A 60 23.71 15.85 -5.08
CA VAL A 60 23.13 16.17 -3.77
C VAL A 60 21.63 16.41 -3.90
N VAL A 61 21.20 17.26 -4.84
CA VAL A 61 19.78 17.59 -5.04
C VAL A 61 18.98 16.34 -5.39
N VAL A 62 19.46 15.52 -6.32
CA VAL A 62 18.79 14.28 -6.72
C VAL A 62 18.67 13.33 -5.54
N LEU A 63 19.76 13.14 -4.79
CA LEU A 63 19.81 12.17 -3.70
C LEU A 63 18.91 12.59 -2.52
N VAL A 64 18.94 13.87 -2.14
CA VAL A 64 18.06 14.41 -1.09
C VAL A 64 16.60 14.38 -1.53
N PHE A 65 16.30 14.76 -2.77
CA PHE A 65 14.93 14.78 -3.28
C PHE A 65 14.33 13.38 -3.35
N VAL A 66 15.01 12.44 -4.01
CA VAL A 66 14.55 11.04 -4.13
C VAL A 66 14.48 10.39 -2.76
N GLY A 67 15.48 10.62 -1.90
CA GLY A 67 15.49 10.12 -0.53
C GLY A 67 14.30 10.63 0.30
N SER A 68 13.98 11.92 0.19
CA SER A 68 12.84 12.54 0.88
C SER A 68 11.51 11.97 0.40
N VAL A 69 11.32 11.83 -0.91
CA VAL A 69 10.12 11.22 -1.49
C VAL A 69 9.96 9.78 -1.03
N ALA A 70 11.03 8.99 -1.06
CA ALA A 70 11.05 7.62 -0.55
C ALA A 70 10.69 7.54 0.95
N ALA A 71 11.26 8.43 1.77
CA ALA A 71 10.99 8.51 3.20
C ALA A 71 9.51 8.84 3.49
N VAL A 72 8.96 9.85 2.82
CA VAL A 72 7.55 10.25 2.96
C VAL A 72 6.62 9.12 2.50
N ALA A 73 6.94 8.44 1.40
CA ALA A 73 6.17 7.30 0.92
C ALA A 73 6.20 6.12 1.93
N GLY A 74 7.37 5.81 2.49
CA GLY A 74 7.54 4.79 3.52
C GLY A 74 6.78 5.12 4.81
N ALA A 75 6.87 6.37 5.29
CA ALA A 75 6.15 6.84 6.47
C ALA A 75 4.62 6.79 6.26
N GLY A 76 4.13 7.24 5.09
CA GLY A 76 2.72 7.16 4.74
C GLY A 76 2.20 5.72 4.66
N ALA A 77 3.03 4.79 4.15
CA ALA A 77 2.71 3.37 4.17
C ALA A 77 2.64 2.81 5.60
N LEU A 78 3.57 3.16 6.49
CA LEU A 78 3.53 2.76 7.90
C LEU A 78 2.32 3.30 8.64
N ALA A 79 1.96 4.57 8.43
CA ALA A 79 0.75 5.15 9.00
C ALA A 79 -0.51 4.39 8.56
N ARG A 80 -0.56 3.99 7.28
CA ARG A 80 -1.65 3.18 6.74
C ARG A 80 -1.67 1.77 7.34
N TYR A 81 -0.49 1.13 7.49
CA TYR A 81 -0.35 -0.16 8.15
C TYR A 81 -0.95 -0.13 9.57
N HIS A 82 -0.58 0.87 10.37
CA HIS A 82 -1.09 0.98 11.75
C HIS A 82 -2.60 1.20 11.79
N ARG A 83 -3.14 1.99 10.86
CA ARG A 83 -4.60 2.17 10.74
C ARG A 83 -5.31 0.86 10.41
N TRP A 84 -4.81 0.12 9.42
CA TRP A 84 -5.36 -1.18 9.04
C TRP A 84 -5.27 -2.18 10.18
N GLN A 85 -4.12 -2.27 10.84
CA GLN A 85 -3.91 -3.17 11.97
C GLN A 85 -4.87 -2.87 13.12
N ARG A 86 -5.12 -1.59 13.43
CA ARG A 86 -6.09 -1.20 14.46
C ARG A 86 -7.51 -1.63 14.07
N ALA A 87 -7.92 -1.39 12.83
CA ALA A 87 -9.26 -1.73 12.38
C ALA A 87 -9.49 -3.25 12.26
N LEU A 88 -8.49 -4.00 11.78
CA LEU A 88 -8.55 -5.47 11.67
C LEU A 88 -8.60 -6.19 13.03
N ARG A 89 -8.30 -5.50 14.14
CA ARG A 89 -8.51 -6.05 15.50
C ARG A 89 -9.98 -6.04 15.91
N THR A 90 -10.80 -5.16 15.33
CA THR A 90 -12.18 -4.96 15.74
C THR A 90 -13.20 -5.42 14.70
N VAL A 91 -12.75 -5.72 13.49
CA VAL A 91 -13.61 -6.05 12.34
C VAL A 91 -13.35 -7.49 11.89
N PRO A 92 -14.38 -8.33 11.74
CA PRO A 92 -14.21 -9.68 11.21
C PRO A 92 -14.00 -9.63 9.69
N TRP A 93 -13.28 -10.62 9.17
CA TRP A 93 -13.26 -10.87 7.72
C TRP A 93 -14.64 -11.29 7.24
N GLN A 94 -15.08 -10.71 6.13
CA GLN A 94 -16.24 -11.17 5.38
C GLN A 94 -15.74 -11.99 4.21
N THR A 95 -16.19 -13.23 4.09
CA THR A 95 -15.92 -14.06 2.91
C THR A 95 -16.89 -13.66 1.81
N GLY A 96 -16.45 -13.70 0.56
CA GLY A 96 -17.28 -13.40 -0.58
C GLY A 96 -16.54 -13.59 -1.90
N MET A 97 -17.24 -13.38 -3.01
CA MET A 97 -16.69 -13.52 -4.35
C MET A 97 -16.24 -12.16 -4.89
N LEU A 98 -15.08 -12.11 -5.55
CA LEU A 98 -14.61 -10.90 -6.20
C LEU A 98 -14.95 -10.94 -7.70
N ARG A 99 -15.81 -10.04 -8.15
CA ARG A 99 -16.13 -9.85 -9.57
C ARG A 99 -15.46 -8.60 -10.14
N ILE A 100 -15.06 -8.67 -11.41
CA ILE A 100 -14.59 -7.49 -12.13
C ILE A 100 -15.82 -6.68 -12.57
N ALA A 101 -15.95 -5.47 -12.04
CA ALA A 101 -17.04 -4.55 -12.38
C ALA A 101 -16.60 -3.43 -13.35
N GLY A 102 -15.34 -3.46 -13.81
CA GLY A 102 -14.76 -2.53 -14.78
C GLY A 102 -13.23 -2.46 -14.72
N PRO A 103 -12.57 -1.60 -15.54
CA PRO A 103 -11.11 -1.57 -15.69
C PRO A 103 -10.30 -1.32 -14.42
N ALA A 104 -10.93 -0.73 -13.39
CA ALA A 104 -10.33 -0.50 -12.07
C ALA A 104 -11.35 -0.59 -10.93
N VAL A 105 -12.52 -1.19 -11.20
CA VAL A 105 -13.62 -1.34 -10.25
C VAL A 105 -13.90 -2.81 -10.07
N LEU A 106 -13.94 -3.23 -8.82
CA LEU A 106 -14.25 -4.59 -8.39
C LEU A 106 -15.60 -4.55 -7.68
N ALA A 107 -16.38 -5.61 -7.83
CA ALA A 107 -17.55 -5.87 -7.00
C ALA A 107 -17.18 -7.00 -6.05
N PHE A 108 -17.32 -6.76 -4.75
CA PHE A 108 -17.25 -7.81 -3.75
C PHE A 108 -18.68 -8.22 -3.39
N GLU A 109 -18.99 -9.49 -3.62
CA GLU A 109 -20.27 -10.13 -3.34
C GLU A 109 -20.12 -10.92 -2.03
N PRO A 110 -20.61 -10.42 -0.88
CA PRO A 110 -20.47 -11.10 0.39
C PRO A 110 -21.17 -12.47 0.38
N GLU A 111 -20.74 -13.39 1.25
CA GLU A 111 -21.44 -14.66 1.47
C GLU A 111 -22.93 -14.41 1.81
N GLY A 112 -23.83 -15.06 1.07
CA GLY A 112 -25.28 -14.81 1.15
C GLY A 112 -25.81 -13.75 0.18
N TYR A 113 -24.97 -13.19 -0.70
CA TYR A 113 -25.41 -12.38 -1.84
C TYR A 113 -26.23 -13.23 -2.81
N ASP A 114 -27.45 -12.76 -3.12
CA ASP A 114 -28.33 -13.34 -4.13
C ASP A 114 -28.56 -12.30 -5.24
N GLU A 115 -28.15 -12.62 -6.46
CA GLU A 115 -28.33 -11.75 -7.64
C GLU A 115 -29.81 -11.56 -8.01
N LEU A 116 -30.69 -12.44 -7.53
CA LEU A 116 -32.14 -12.38 -7.73
C LEU A 116 -32.86 -11.53 -6.67
N ASP A 117 -32.19 -11.13 -5.59
CA ASP A 117 -32.74 -10.23 -4.58
C ASP A 117 -32.50 -8.77 -5.00
N PRO A 118 -33.57 -7.99 -5.29
CA PRO A 118 -33.44 -6.59 -5.70
C PRO A 118 -32.89 -5.66 -4.59
N THR A 119 -32.77 -6.16 -3.35
CA THR A 119 -32.19 -5.43 -2.22
C THR A 119 -30.74 -5.83 -1.91
N ALA A 120 -30.24 -6.89 -2.54
CA ALA A 120 -28.86 -7.34 -2.36
C ALA A 120 -27.91 -6.45 -3.18
N ASP A 121 -27.05 -5.72 -2.47
CA ASP A 121 -26.14 -4.76 -3.08
C ASP A 121 -24.68 -5.23 -3.04
N PRO A 122 -24.03 -5.45 -4.20
CA PRO A 122 -22.61 -5.78 -4.20
C PRO A 122 -21.77 -4.56 -3.79
N VAL A 123 -20.72 -4.80 -3.01
CA VAL A 123 -19.81 -3.74 -2.54
C VAL A 123 -18.86 -3.36 -3.68
N ARG A 124 -19.07 -2.18 -4.26
CA ARG A 124 -18.19 -1.66 -5.33
C ARG A 124 -16.92 -1.05 -4.74
N LEU A 125 -15.78 -1.65 -5.08
CA LEU A 125 -14.46 -1.33 -4.58
C LEU A 125 -13.56 -0.80 -5.72
N ARG A 126 -12.77 0.23 -5.44
CA ARG A 126 -11.71 0.73 -6.31
C ARG A 126 -10.37 0.53 -5.64
N LEU A 127 -9.42 -0.09 -6.33
CA LEU A 127 -8.09 -0.32 -5.77
C LEU A 127 -7.40 1.01 -5.44
N THR A 128 -6.80 1.09 -4.26
CA THR A 128 -6.05 2.28 -3.81
C THR A 128 -4.71 2.40 -4.52
N SER A 129 -4.18 1.29 -5.02
CA SER A 129 -2.94 1.24 -5.79
C SER A 129 -3.25 0.95 -7.25
N THR A 130 -2.78 1.80 -8.14
CA THR A 130 -2.92 1.67 -9.60
C THR A 130 -1.66 1.10 -10.27
N ALA A 131 -0.75 0.51 -9.48
CA ALA A 131 0.43 -0.14 -10.04
C ALA A 131 -0.02 -1.34 -10.91
N VAL A 132 0.41 -1.37 -12.18
CA VAL A 132 -0.06 -2.33 -13.20
C VAL A 132 0.01 -3.78 -12.71
N TRP A 133 1.08 -4.16 -12.00
CA TRP A 133 1.24 -5.50 -11.45
C TRP A 133 0.24 -5.84 -10.33
N ARG A 134 -0.16 -4.86 -9.50
CA ARG A 134 -1.22 -5.04 -8.49
C ARG A 134 -2.59 -5.12 -9.14
N THR A 135 -2.84 -4.31 -10.17
CA THR A 135 -4.09 -4.39 -10.93
C THR A 135 -4.23 -5.76 -11.59
N ARG A 136 -3.16 -6.27 -12.22
CA ARG A 136 -3.16 -7.63 -12.80
C ARG A 136 -3.35 -8.72 -11.76
N ALA A 137 -2.65 -8.65 -10.63
CA ALA A 137 -2.80 -9.64 -9.56
C ALA A 137 -4.24 -9.69 -9.02
N VAL A 138 -4.91 -8.54 -8.89
CA VAL A 138 -6.31 -8.51 -8.43
C VAL A 138 -7.29 -8.91 -9.55
N GLN A 139 -6.99 -8.61 -10.81
CA GLN A 139 -7.78 -9.12 -11.95
C GLN A 139 -7.70 -10.66 -12.06
N GLN A 140 -6.57 -11.26 -11.68
CA GLN A 140 -6.44 -12.73 -11.61
C GLN A 140 -7.30 -13.35 -10.51
N LEU A 141 -7.80 -12.55 -9.55
CA LEU A 141 -8.73 -13.00 -8.51
C LEU A 141 -10.20 -12.85 -8.93
N HIS A 142 -10.47 -12.64 -10.22
CA HIS A 142 -11.83 -12.68 -10.72
C HIS A 142 -12.46 -14.06 -10.47
N ASP A 143 -13.66 -14.05 -9.91
CA ASP A 143 -14.42 -15.25 -9.52
C ASP A 143 -13.73 -16.08 -8.44
N ALA A 144 -12.70 -15.53 -7.79
CA ALA A 144 -12.08 -16.14 -6.63
C ALA A 144 -12.84 -15.79 -5.35
N VAL A 145 -12.84 -16.73 -4.41
CA VAL A 145 -13.24 -16.46 -3.03
C VAL A 145 -12.19 -15.59 -2.38
N VAL A 146 -12.61 -14.42 -1.92
CA VAL A 146 -11.76 -13.46 -1.22
C VAL A 146 -12.33 -13.16 0.15
N ARG A 147 -11.45 -12.69 1.03
CA ARG A 147 -11.82 -12.17 2.34
C ARG A 147 -11.65 -10.65 2.31
N ALA A 148 -12.70 -9.92 2.67
CA ALA A 148 -12.74 -8.47 2.69
C ALA A 148 -13.08 -7.96 4.09
N ALA A 149 -12.42 -6.89 4.54
CA ALA A 149 -12.72 -6.26 5.82
C ALA A 149 -12.85 -4.74 5.65
N PRO A 150 -13.94 -4.12 6.14
CA PRO A 150 -14.08 -2.67 6.18
C PRO A 150 -13.18 -2.10 7.28
N VAL A 151 -12.09 -1.43 6.89
CA VAL A 151 -11.08 -0.88 7.82
C VAL A 151 -11.25 0.63 8.09
N GLY A 152 -12.28 1.24 7.50
CA GLY A 152 -12.65 2.63 7.70
C GLY A 152 -13.94 2.99 6.94
N PRO A 153 -14.40 4.26 7.00
CA PRO A 153 -15.70 4.67 6.46
C PRO A 153 -15.90 4.36 4.98
N ARG A 154 -14.80 4.33 4.21
CA ARG A 154 -14.79 4.00 2.78
C ARG A 154 -13.57 3.16 2.42
N GLU A 155 -12.86 2.60 3.39
CA GLU A 155 -11.63 1.86 3.15
C GLU A 155 -11.87 0.39 3.45
N TRP A 156 -11.42 -0.43 2.52
CA TRP A 156 -11.52 -1.87 2.56
C TRP A 156 -10.15 -2.48 2.38
N VAL A 157 -9.96 -3.63 3.01
CA VAL A 157 -8.78 -4.44 2.90
C VAL A 157 -9.22 -5.80 2.36
N LEU A 158 -8.54 -6.28 1.32
CA LEU A 158 -8.83 -7.52 0.61
C LEU A 158 -7.63 -8.48 0.75
N THR A 159 -7.93 -9.75 0.96
CA THR A 159 -6.96 -10.85 0.92
C THR A 159 -7.60 -12.08 0.27
N ALA A 160 -6.80 -13.00 -0.25
CA ALA A 160 -7.28 -14.24 -0.86
C ALA A 160 -6.31 -15.38 -0.53
N ASP A 161 -6.80 -16.61 -0.52
CA ASP A 161 -5.98 -17.79 -0.21
C ASP A 161 -4.88 -17.96 -1.27
N GLY A 162 -3.67 -18.27 -0.82
CA GLY A 162 -2.49 -18.38 -1.69
C GLY A 162 -1.89 -17.04 -2.15
N VAL A 163 -2.51 -15.90 -1.83
CA VAL A 163 -1.94 -14.58 -2.14
C VAL A 163 -1.12 -14.08 -0.94
N PRO A 164 0.16 -13.69 -1.14
CA PRO A 164 1.04 -13.29 -0.05
C PRO A 164 0.84 -11.84 0.41
N THR A 165 -0.13 -11.10 -0.15
CA THR A 165 -0.28 -9.66 0.09
C THR A 165 -1.72 -9.23 0.29
N VAL A 166 -1.90 -8.25 1.16
CA VAL A 166 -3.16 -7.54 1.37
C VAL A 166 -3.29 -6.37 0.38
N TYR A 167 -4.48 -6.18 -0.20
CA TYR A 167 -4.80 -5.06 -1.07
C TYR A 167 -5.74 -4.06 -0.39
N GLY A 168 -5.38 -2.78 -0.40
CA GLY A 168 -6.27 -1.71 0.02
C GLY A 168 -7.19 -1.27 -1.12
N ALA A 169 -8.49 -1.18 -0.85
CA ALA A 169 -9.49 -0.67 -1.76
C ALA A 169 -10.35 0.42 -1.10
N ARG A 170 -11.04 1.21 -1.91
CA ARG A 170 -12.00 2.22 -1.47
C ARG A 170 -13.39 1.91 -1.99
N ALA A 171 -14.40 2.03 -1.13
CA ALA A 171 -15.79 1.93 -1.54
C ALA A 171 -16.17 3.11 -2.46
N VAL A 172 -16.68 2.80 -3.64
CA VAL A 172 -17.23 3.79 -4.58
C VAL A 172 -18.69 4.01 -4.18
N ARG A 173 -19.10 5.26 -3.93
CA ARG A 173 -20.54 5.54 -3.69
C ARG A 173 -21.29 5.23 -4.98
N ARG A 174 -22.46 4.58 -4.85
CA ARG A 174 -23.47 4.62 -5.91
C ARG A 174 -23.81 6.10 -6.16
N HIS A 175 -23.70 6.50 -7.41
CA HIS A 175 -24.37 7.69 -7.91
C HIS A 175 -25.78 7.27 -8.31
#